data_AF-A0A1W9MR63-F1
#
_entry.id   AF-A0A1W9MR63-F1
#
_cell.length_a   1.000
_cell.length_b   1.000
_cell.length_c   1.000
_cell.angle_alpha   90.00
_cell.angle_beta   90.00
_cell.angle_gamma   90.00
#
_symmetry.space_group_name_H-M   'P 1'
#
loop_
_entity.id
_entity.type
_entity.pdbx_description
1 polymer ?
#
loop_
_entity_poly.entity_id
_entity_poly.type
_entity_poly.pdbx_seq_one_letter_code
_entity_poly.pdbx_strand_id
1 'polypeptide(L)'
;LDILMPKMDGFEVCQRLKTNKITRHIPVIFMTAFQREKEYIVKGFGVGAADYILKPFHAAELIARVQTHLELKRHRDHLEAMIRQRTEELQEKSTALKVMLETREEISTNVQEKITANVYHQILPILEKLRVPQSPSLQAKWVRMINARLMEMLSQFPQKISAFTLTPAEIQIASLIKEGKSGKQIADLLNVAEGTVNFHRNNIRKKLGLIHHNDRLKAYLKQLR
;
A
#
# COMPACT_ATOMS: atom_id res chain seq x y z
N LEU A 1 23.46 -25.53 31.22
CA LEU A 1 24.93 -25.29 31.16
C LEU A 1 25.42 -25.08 32.58
N ASP A 2 26.40 -25.82 33.07
CA ASP A 2 26.95 -25.55 34.40
C ASP A 2 27.78 -24.25 34.39
N ILE A 3 27.70 -23.44 35.44
CA ILE A 3 28.54 -22.25 35.57
C ILE A 3 29.98 -22.65 35.94
N LEU A 4 30.13 -23.64 36.83
CA LEU A 4 31.42 -24.07 37.35
C LEU A 4 31.85 -25.33 36.61
N MET A 5 32.75 -25.16 35.63
CA MET A 5 33.30 -26.25 34.82
C MET A 5 34.83 -26.21 34.80
N PRO A 6 35.51 -27.37 34.67
CA PRO A 6 36.96 -27.41 34.51
C PRO A 6 37.42 -26.71 33.23
N LYS A 7 38.59 -26.07 33.28
CA LYS A 7 39.31 -25.40 32.17
C LYS A 7 38.65 -24.12 31.60
N MET A 8 37.33 -24.05 31.49
CA MET A 8 36.58 -22.92 30.94
C MET A 8 35.28 -22.72 31.72
N ASP A 9 34.98 -21.50 32.15
CA ASP A 9 33.74 -21.23 32.90
C ASP A 9 32.49 -21.22 31.99
N GLY A 10 31.31 -21.42 32.58
CA GLY A 10 30.06 -21.43 31.82
C GLY A 10 29.70 -20.08 31.20
N PHE A 11 30.18 -18.97 31.77
CA PHE A 11 29.93 -17.63 31.23
C PHE A 11 30.67 -17.44 29.91
N GLU A 12 31.92 -17.89 29.82
CA GLU A 12 32.72 -17.84 28.59
C GLU A 12 32.11 -18.73 27.49
N VAL A 13 31.65 -19.93 27.83
CA VAL A 13 30.91 -20.81 26.89
C VAL A 13 29.64 -20.11 26.39
N CYS A 14 28.85 -19.52 27.29
CA CYS A 14 27.64 -18.77 26.90
C CYS A 14 27.98 -17.58 26.00
N GLN A 15 28.99 -16.78 26.35
CA GLN A 15 29.44 -15.64 25.55
C GLN A 15 29.88 -16.07 24.14
N ARG A 16 30.69 -17.13 24.02
CA ARG A 16 31.09 -17.73 22.72
C ARG A 16 29.87 -18.16 21.90
N LEU A 17 28.87 -18.80 22.52
CA LEU A 17 27.61 -19.16 21.85
C LEU A 17 26.81 -17.92 21.41
N LYS A 18 26.75 -16.87 22.23
CA LYS A 18 26.00 -15.63 21.93
C LYS A 18 26.66 -14.71 20.91
N THR A 19 27.98 -14.74 20.78
CA THR A 19 28.70 -13.99 19.75
C THR A 19 28.62 -14.66 18.36
N ASN A 20 28.52 -16.00 18.30
CA ASN A 20 28.47 -16.73 17.04
C ASN A 20 27.10 -16.59 16.34
N LYS A 21 27.11 -16.09 15.09
CA LYS A 21 25.90 -15.86 14.27
C LYS A 21 24.99 -17.10 14.15
N ILE A 22 25.57 -18.30 14.13
CA ILE A 22 24.86 -19.57 13.97
C ILE A 22 24.20 -19.99 15.28
N THR A 23 24.87 -19.86 16.43
CA THR A 23 24.38 -20.43 17.72
C THR A 23 23.75 -19.40 18.66
N ARG A 24 23.87 -18.10 18.42
CA ARG A 24 23.37 -17.02 19.31
C ARG A 24 21.89 -17.11 19.68
N HIS A 25 21.07 -17.68 18.79
CA HIS A 25 19.63 -17.79 18.95
C HIS A 25 19.20 -18.93 19.90
N ILE A 26 20.12 -19.85 20.24
CA ILE A 26 19.86 -20.99 21.15
C ILE A 26 19.74 -20.45 22.58
N PRO A 27 18.63 -20.72 23.31
CA PRO A 27 18.49 -20.32 24.71
C PRO A 27 19.49 -21.09 25.58
N VAL A 28 20.15 -20.39 26.51
CA VAL A 28 21.10 -20.98 27.47
C VAL A 28 20.52 -20.84 28.86
N ILE A 29 20.22 -21.96 29.50
CA ILE A 29 19.83 -22.02 30.92
C ILE A 29 21.07 -22.37 31.74
N PHE A 30 21.43 -21.53 32.70
CA PHE A 30 22.54 -21.79 33.62
C PHE A 30 22.13 -22.69 34.79
N MET A 31 23.04 -23.55 35.25
CA MET A 31 22.90 -24.33 36.48
C MET A 31 23.94 -23.81 37.47
N THR A 32 23.50 -23.21 38.58
CA THR A 32 24.37 -22.57 39.56
C THR A 32 24.19 -23.17 40.95
N ALA A 33 25.18 -23.05 41.83
CA ALA A 33 25.02 -23.38 43.25
C ALA A 33 24.55 -22.15 44.05
N PHE A 34 24.05 -22.35 45.26
CA PHE A 34 23.63 -21.28 46.18
C PHE A 34 24.73 -20.25 46.52
N GLN A 35 26.00 -20.66 46.46
CA GLN A 35 27.13 -19.77 46.73
C GLN A 35 27.25 -18.73 45.61
N ARG A 36 27.21 -17.44 46.00
CA ARG A 36 27.25 -16.26 45.08
C ARG A 36 26.11 -16.23 44.05
N GLU A 37 24.98 -16.87 44.33
CA GLU A 37 23.79 -16.92 43.48
C GLU A 37 23.47 -15.59 42.78
N LYS A 38 23.28 -14.49 43.53
CA LYS A 38 22.93 -13.18 42.97
C LYS A 38 23.99 -12.62 42.01
N GLU A 39 25.27 -12.80 42.32
CA GLU A 39 26.39 -12.36 41.47
C GLU A 39 26.39 -13.14 40.14
N TYR A 40 26.20 -14.46 40.22
CA TYR A 40 26.19 -15.35 39.07
C TYR A 40 24.94 -15.22 38.19
N ILE A 41 23.78 -14.94 38.77
CA ILE A 41 22.55 -14.62 38.01
C ILE A 41 22.74 -13.34 37.20
N VAL A 42 23.20 -12.27 37.85
CA VAL A 42 23.42 -10.96 37.19
C VAL A 42 24.48 -11.08 36.09
N LYS A 43 25.63 -11.73 36.37
CA LYS A 43 26.66 -12.01 35.34
C LYS A 43 26.10 -12.89 34.21
N GLY A 44 25.27 -13.87 34.54
CA GLY A 44 24.66 -14.82 33.60
C GLY A 44 23.76 -14.14 32.58
N PHE A 45 22.83 -13.31 33.04
CA PHE A 45 22.01 -12.48 32.14
C PHE A 45 22.86 -11.46 31.37
N GLY A 46 23.90 -10.89 31.99
CA GLY A 46 24.86 -10.00 31.32
C GLY A 46 25.60 -10.63 30.13
N VAL A 47 25.87 -11.94 30.16
CA VAL A 47 26.43 -12.69 29.01
C VAL A 47 25.36 -13.33 28.10
N GLY A 48 24.10 -12.93 28.27
CA GLY A 48 22.98 -13.32 27.41
C GLY A 48 22.34 -14.67 27.73
N ALA A 49 22.45 -15.18 28.96
CA ALA A 49 21.64 -16.31 29.40
C ALA A 49 20.14 -16.03 29.25
N ALA A 50 19.37 -17.08 28.99
CA ALA A 50 17.91 -16.99 28.90
C ALA A 50 17.25 -17.15 30.27
N ASP A 51 17.82 -17.98 31.15
CA ASP A 51 17.33 -18.29 32.49
C ASP A 51 18.42 -19.02 33.32
N TYR A 52 18.12 -19.35 34.58
CA TYR A 52 18.98 -20.14 35.47
C TYR A 52 18.16 -21.10 36.35
N ILE A 53 18.85 -22.08 36.94
CA ILE A 53 18.30 -23.02 37.92
C ILE A 53 19.34 -23.32 39.02
N LEU A 54 18.87 -23.46 40.26
CA LEU A 54 19.72 -23.68 41.44
C LEU A 54 19.99 -25.16 41.67
N LYS A 55 21.23 -25.52 42.01
CA LYS A 55 21.63 -26.88 42.42
C LYS A 55 21.59 -27.01 43.95
N PRO A 56 20.98 -28.07 44.50
CA PRO A 56 20.21 -29.12 43.81
C PRO A 56 18.82 -28.64 43.35
N PHE A 57 18.37 -29.13 42.20
CA PHE A 57 17.03 -28.86 41.65
C PHE A 57 16.20 -30.13 41.52
N HIS A 58 14.87 -29.97 41.47
CA HIS A 58 13.97 -31.03 41.05
C HIS A 58 13.91 -31.13 39.52
N ALA A 59 13.90 -32.34 38.98
CA ALA A 59 13.84 -32.57 37.53
C ALA A 59 12.60 -31.91 36.87
N ALA A 60 11.47 -31.85 37.58
CA ALA A 60 10.26 -31.18 37.11
C ALA A 60 10.46 -29.68 36.85
N GLU A 61 11.25 -28.98 37.67
CA GLU A 61 11.55 -27.55 37.47
C GLU A 61 12.40 -27.35 36.20
N LEU A 62 13.44 -28.17 36.01
CA LEU A 62 14.27 -28.11 34.82
C LEU A 62 13.46 -28.39 33.54
N ILE A 63 12.58 -29.39 33.59
CA ILE A 63 11.69 -29.74 32.46
C ILE A 63 10.77 -28.55 32.13
N ALA A 64 10.13 -27.94 33.13
CA ALA A 64 9.25 -26.79 32.92
C ALA A 64 9.98 -25.61 32.26
N ARG A 65 11.16 -25.21 32.79
CA ARG A 65 11.97 -24.11 32.22
C ARG A 65 12.41 -24.42 30.77
N VAL A 66 12.83 -25.66 30.50
CA VAL A 66 13.18 -26.09 29.14
C VAL A 66 11.98 -26.04 28.20
N GLN A 67 10.80 -26.50 28.63
CA GLN A 67 9.57 -26.43 27.84
C GLN A 67 9.20 -24.98 27.49
N THR A 68 9.20 -24.07 28.46
CA THR A 68 8.94 -22.63 28.23
C THR A 68 9.88 -22.04 27.17
N HIS A 69 11.18 -22.33 27.24
CA HIS A 69 12.13 -21.82 26.24
C HIS A 69 11.99 -22.48 24.87
N LEU A 70 11.57 -23.74 24.79
CA LEU A 70 11.28 -24.41 23.52
C LEU A 70 10.03 -23.83 22.84
N GLU A 71 8.99 -23.51 23.61
CA GLU A 71 7.77 -22.85 23.12
C GLU A 71 8.06 -21.43 22.63
N LEU A 72 8.76 -20.62 23.43
CA LEU A 72 9.22 -19.29 23.03
C LEU A 72 10.07 -19.34 21.75
N LYS A 73 10.95 -20.33 21.61
CA LYS A 73 11.74 -20.56 20.38
C LYS A 73 10.84 -20.89 19.19
N ARG A 74 9.88 -21.81 19.34
CA ARG A 74 8.91 -22.16 18.27
C ARG A 74 8.10 -20.94 17.82
N HIS A 75 7.61 -20.12 18.75
CA HIS A 75 6.86 -18.91 18.43
C HIS A 75 7.72 -17.88 17.70
N ARG A 76 8.97 -17.65 18.14
CA ARG A 76 9.90 -16.74 17.46
C ARG A 76 10.21 -17.21 16.04
N ASP A 77 10.56 -18.49 15.86
CA ASP A 77 10.84 -19.05 14.53
C ASP A 77 9.62 -18.92 13.59
N HIS A 78 8.41 -19.14 14.10
CA HIS A 78 7.17 -18.98 13.34
C HIS A 78 6.89 -17.51 12.95
N LEU A 79 7.12 -16.57 13.87
CA LEU A 79 7.04 -15.13 13.58
C LEU A 79 8.07 -14.70 12.54
N GLU A 80 9.32 -15.16 12.64
CA GLU A 80 10.37 -14.89 11.64
C GLU A 80 10.00 -15.44 10.25
N ALA A 81 9.39 -16.63 10.18
CA ALA A 81 8.89 -17.19 8.93
C ALA A 81 7.73 -16.38 8.32
N MET A 82 6.74 -15.96 9.13
CA MET A 82 5.65 -15.10 8.67
C MET A 82 6.13 -13.72 8.22
N ILE A 83 7.10 -13.12 8.92
CA ILE A 83 7.71 -11.85 8.53
C ILE A 83 8.40 -11.99 7.17
N ARG A 84 9.14 -13.08 6.93
CA ARG A 84 9.77 -13.34 5.63
C ARG A 84 8.72 -13.43 4.51
N GLN A 85 7.72 -14.30 4.66
CA GLN A 85 6.65 -14.47 3.67
C GLN A 85 5.94 -13.14 3.38
N ARG A 86 5.59 -12.36 4.41
CA ARG A 86 4.93 -11.06 4.23
C ARG A 86 5.83 -10.02 3.56
N THR A 87 7.14 -10.08 3.78
CA THR A 87 8.10 -9.18 3.12
C THR A 87 8.21 -9.51 1.63
N GLU A 88 8.21 -10.80 1.27
CA GLU A 88 8.17 -11.28 -0.11
C GLU A 88 6.86 -10.85 -0.81
N GLU A 89 5.69 -11.14 -0.20
CA GLU A 89 4.38 -10.71 -0.71
C GLU A 89 4.26 -9.19 -0.92
N LEU A 90 4.85 -8.38 -0.02
CA LEU A 90 4.85 -6.92 -0.14
C LEU A 90 5.77 -6.45 -1.26
N GLN A 91 6.93 -7.08 -1.43
CA GLN A 91 7.89 -6.74 -2.47
C GLN A 91 7.34 -7.06 -3.88
N GLU A 92 6.65 -8.19 -4.05
CA GLU A 92 5.94 -8.54 -5.28
C GLU A 92 4.88 -7.51 -5.63
N LYS A 93 3.99 -7.18 -4.67
CA LYS A 93 2.91 -6.18 -4.87
C LYS A 93 3.46 -4.80 -5.17
N SER A 94 4.52 -4.38 -4.49
CA SER A 94 5.22 -3.11 -4.73
C SER A 94 5.79 -3.04 -6.15
N THR A 95 6.43 -4.13 -6.60
CA THR A 95 7.00 -4.23 -7.95
C THR A 95 5.91 -4.18 -9.02
N ALA A 96 4.83 -4.95 -8.86
CA ALA A 96 3.70 -4.95 -9.78
C ALA A 96 3.02 -3.56 -9.86
N LEU A 97 2.84 -2.88 -8.73
CA LEU A 97 2.28 -1.53 -8.69
C LEU A 97 3.17 -0.50 -9.40
N LYS A 98 4.50 -0.60 -9.24
CA LYS A 98 5.47 0.27 -9.95
C LYS A 98 5.33 0.15 -11.46
N VAL A 99 5.32 -1.09 -11.98
CA VAL A 99 5.15 -1.36 -13.43
C VAL A 99 3.81 -0.82 -13.94
N MET A 100 2.72 -1.03 -13.19
CA MET A 100 1.40 -0.47 -13.56
C MET A 100 1.37 1.07 -13.65
N LEU A 101 2.11 1.76 -12.77
CA LEU A 101 2.22 3.22 -12.81
C LEU A 101 3.03 3.69 -14.01
N GLU A 102 4.18 3.05 -14.29
CA GLU A 102 5.02 3.34 -15.46
C GLU A 102 4.23 3.15 -16.77
N THR A 103 3.53 2.02 -16.94
CA THR A 103 2.66 1.78 -18.10
C THR A 103 1.54 2.83 -18.22
N ARG A 104 0.99 3.30 -17.09
CA ARG A 104 -0.06 4.34 -17.10
C ARG A 104 0.46 5.69 -17.57
N GLU A 105 1.67 6.08 -17.15
CA GLU A 105 2.32 7.32 -17.59
C GLU A 105 2.69 7.27 -19.07
N GLU A 106 3.20 6.14 -19.55
CA GLU A 106 3.47 5.90 -20.98
C GLU A 106 2.20 6.03 -21.83
N ILE A 107 1.11 5.34 -21.45
CA ILE A 107 -0.20 5.43 -22.13
C ILE A 107 -0.71 6.88 -22.14
N SER A 108 -0.60 7.59 -21.01
CA SER A 108 -1.04 8.99 -20.91
C SER A 108 -0.26 9.90 -21.86
N THR A 109 1.05 9.67 -22.00
CA THR A 109 1.93 10.44 -22.88
C THR A 109 1.61 10.16 -24.35
N ASN A 110 1.48 8.88 -24.72
CA ASN A 110 1.11 8.45 -26.07
C ASN A 110 -0.24 9.00 -26.54
N VAL A 111 -1.23 9.04 -25.63
CA VAL A 111 -2.55 9.65 -25.90
C VAL A 111 -2.41 11.17 -26.10
N GLN A 112 -1.64 11.86 -25.26
CA GLN A 112 -1.44 13.31 -25.37
C GLN A 112 -0.76 13.70 -26.69
N GLU A 113 0.26 12.96 -27.13
CA GLU A 113 0.93 13.16 -28.41
C GLU A 113 -0.03 12.96 -29.59
N LYS A 114 -0.82 11.88 -29.59
CA LYS A 114 -1.82 11.59 -30.64
C LYS A 114 -2.93 12.64 -30.71
N ILE A 115 -3.44 13.13 -29.57
CA ILE A 115 -4.41 14.25 -29.53
C ILE A 115 -3.78 15.47 -30.18
N THR A 116 -2.56 15.82 -29.75
CA THR A 116 -1.84 17.01 -30.22
C THR A 116 -1.64 16.95 -31.74
N ALA A 117 -1.01 15.88 -32.25
CA ALA A 117 -0.77 15.68 -33.67
C ALA A 117 -2.06 15.75 -34.50
N ASN A 118 -3.14 15.07 -34.08
CA ASN A 118 -4.39 15.06 -34.82
C ASN A 118 -5.07 16.45 -34.82
N VAL A 119 -5.09 17.18 -33.71
CA VAL A 119 -5.66 18.55 -33.66
C VAL A 119 -4.86 19.51 -34.55
N TYR A 120 -3.54 19.53 -34.43
CA TYR A 120 -2.68 20.46 -35.17
C TYR A 120 -2.64 20.15 -36.68
N HIS A 121 -2.58 18.87 -37.09
CA HIS A 121 -2.45 18.52 -38.50
C HIS A 121 -3.78 18.31 -39.23
N GLN A 122 -4.89 18.01 -38.54
CA GLN A 122 -6.16 17.66 -39.19
C GLN A 122 -7.30 18.65 -38.97
N ILE A 123 -7.32 19.38 -37.85
CA ILE A 123 -8.42 20.28 -37.49
C ILE A 123 -8.07 21.76 -37.74
N LEU A 124 -6.93 22.25 -37.23
CA LEU A 124 -6.51 23.63 -37.43
C LEU A 124 -6.47 24.06 -38.92
N PRO A 125 -5.93 23.28 -39.88
CA PRO A 125 -5.85 23.69 -41.28
C PRO A 125 -7.21 23.82 -41.98
N ILE A 126 -8.30 23.30 -41.36
CA ILE A 126 -9.66 23.45 -41.87
C ILE A 126 -10.37 24.62 -41.20
N LEU A 127 -10.11 24.86 -39.91
CA LEU A 127 -10.56 26.06 -39.20
C LEU A 127 -9.98 27.34 -39.81
N GLU A 128 -8.73 27.32 -40.24
CA GLU A 128 -8.10 28.43 -40.98
C GLU A 128 -8.82 28.71 -42.31
N LYS A 129 -9.19 27.68 -43.07
CA LYS A 129 -9.94 27.82 -44.32
C LYS A 129 -11.36 28.36 -44.13
N LEU A 130 -11.99 28.06 -42.98
CA LEU A 130 -13.28 28.62 -42.58
C LEU A 130 -13.22 30.10 -42.15
N ARG A 131 -12.02 30.63 -41.87
CA ARG A 131 -11.81 32.01 -41.40
C ARG A 131 -11.84 33.05 -42.53
N VAL A 132 -11.75 32.59 -43.78
CA VAL A 132 -11.85 33.42 -45.00
C VAL A 132 -13.33 33.61 -45.37
N PRO A 133 -13.77 34.78 -45.90
CA PRO A 133 -15.13 34.95 -46.42
C PRO A 133 -15.38 34.02 -47.62
N GLN A 134 -16.41 33.18 -47.55
CA GLN A 134 -16.69 32.11 -48.52
C GLN A 134 -18.21 32.03 -48.80
N SER A 135 -18.62 31.37 -49.88
CA SER A 135 -20.06 31.16 -50.13
C SER A 135 -20.70 30.23 -49.08
N PRO A 136 -22.00 30.36 -48.77
CA PRO A 136 -22.68 29.52 -47.78
C PRO A 136 -22.58 28.00 -48.08
N SER A 137 -22.56 27.62 -49.36
CA SER A 137 -22.40 26.23 -49.79
C SER A 137 -21.00 25.68 -49.53
N LEU A 138 -19.94 26.49 -49.71
CA LEU A 138 -18.58 26.10 -49.35
C LEU A 138 -18.42 26.00 -47.83
N GLN A 139 -18.98 26.95 -47.08
CA GLN A 139 -18.94 26.94 -45.62
C GLN A 139 -19.60 25.68 -45.04
N ALA A 140 -20.78 25.30 -45.54
CA ALA A 140 -21.45 24.06 -45.18
C ALA A 140 -20.63 22.80 -45.51
N LYS A 141 -19.90 22.79 -46.64
CA LYS A 141 -19.00 21.69 -47.02
C LYS A 141 -17.84 21.53 -46.02
N TRP A 142 -17.19 22.64 -45.65
CA TRP A 142 -16.10 22.62 -44.67
C TRP A 142 -16.57 22.18 -43.27
N VAL A 143 -17.73 22.65 -42.80
CA VAL A 143 -18.32 22.23 -41.53
C VAL A 143 -18.62 20.72 -41.50
N ARG A 144 -19.20 20.15 -42.58
CA ARG A 144 -19.41 18.70 -42.69
C ARG A 144 -18.08 17.93 -42.62
N MET A 145 -17.03 18.43 -43.25
CA MET A 145 -15.73 17.76 -43.30
C MET A 145 -14.96 17.84 -41.97
N ILE A 146 -15.12 18.92 -41.20
CA ILE A 146 -14.65 19.00 -39.81
C ILE A 146 -15.41 17.99 -38.95
N ASN A 147 -16.74 17.95 -39.02
CA ASN A 147 -17.52 17.00 -38.22
C ASN A 147 -17.15 15.53 -38.51
N ALA A 148 -16.94 15.16 -39.77
CA ALA A 148 -16.47 13.83 -40.13
C ALA A 148 -15.11 13.48 -39.48
N ARG A 149 -14.11 14.37 -39.63
CA ARG A 149 -12.77 14.19 -39.05
C ARG A 149 -12.76 14.19 -37.52
N LEU A 150 -13.57 15.05 -36.89
CA LEU A 150 -13.73 15.04 -35.44
C LEU A 150 -14.33 13.72 -34.97
N MET A 151 -15.36 13.18 -35.64
CA MET A 151 -15.94 11.89 -35.26
C MET A 151 -14.96 10.72 -35.44
N GLU A 152 -14.12 10.76 -36.48
CA GLU A 152 -13.05 9.78 -36.74
C GLU A 152 -11.90 9.88 -35.73
N MET A 153 -11.45 11.09 -35.37
CA MET A 153 -10.50 11.27 -34.26
C MET A 153 -11.10 10.78 -32.94
N LEU A 154 -12.37 11.07 -32.69
CA LEU A 154 -13.07 10.73 -31.45
C LEU A 154 -13.41 9.24 -31.30
N SER A 155 -13.27 8.42 -32.35
CA SER A 155 -13.36 6.95 -32.27
C SER A 155 -12.01 6.28 -31.99
N GLN A 156 -10.89 6.97 -32.24
CA GLN A 156 -9.53 6.46 -31.97
C GLN A 156 -9.14 6.52 -30.49
N PHE A 157 -9.86 7.29 -29.66
CA PHE A 157 -9.64 7.34 -28.22
C PHE A 157 -10.50 6.29 -27.51
N PRO A 158 -9.92 5.18 -27.00
CA PRO A 158 -10.69 4.16 -26.29
C PRO A 158 -11.34 4.71 -25.01
N GLN A 159 -10.77 5.81 -24.50
CA GLN A 159 -11.43 6.70 -23.55
C GLN A 159 -11.25 8.17 -24.00
N LYS A 160 -12.38 8.79 -24.39
CA LYS A 160 -12.66 10.21 -24.07
C LYS A 160 -12.70 10.36 -22.53
N ILE A 161 -13.32 11.42 -22.00
CA ILE A 161 -13.73 11.50 -20.58
C ILE A 161 -12.56 11.84 -19.61
N SER A 162 -11.34 12.16 -20.06
CA SER A 162 -10.21 12.51 -19.14
C SER A 162 -10.46 13.71 -18.19
N ALA A 163 -11.10 14.78 -18.65
CA ALA A 163 -11.58 15.90 -17.83
C ALA A 163 -12.91 15.60 -17.08
N PHE A 164 -13.46 14.41 -17.29
CA PHE A 164 -14.74 13.92 -16.80
C PHE A 164 -14.56 12.67 -15.89
N THR A 165 -13.34 12.14 -15.71
CA THR A 165 -13.07 11.00 -14.83
C THR A 165 -12.87 11.47 -13.39
N LEU A 166 -13.35 10.65 -12.46
CA LEU A 166 -13.20 10.88 -11.03
C LEU A 166 -11.76 10.50 -10.60
N THR A 167 -11.15 11.35 -9.79
CA THR A 167 -9.87 11.06 -9.11
C THR A 167 -10.06 9.96 -8.05
N PRO A 168 -9.00 9.30 -7.57
CA PRO A 168 -9.14 8.24 -6.56
C PRO A 168 -9.92 8.67 -5.30
N ALA A 169 -9.70 9.89 -4.80
CA ALA A 169 -10.46 10.44 -3.68
C ALA A 169 -11.95 10.67 -4.03
N GLU A 170 -12.24 11.13 -5.25
CA GLU A 170 -13.62 11.30 -5.74
C GLU A 170 -14.32 9.95 -5.97
N ILE A 171 -13.60 8.90 -6.42
CA ILE A 171 -14.12 7.53 -6.53
C ILE A 171 -14.47 6.97 -5.16
N GLN A 172 -13.56 7.10 -4.19
CA GLN A 172 -13.76 6.64 -2.80
C GLN A 172 -14.98 7.32 -2.17
N ILE A 173 -15.10 8.65 -2.31
CA ILE A 173 -16.25 9.43 -1.83
C ILE A 173 -17.53 9.03 -2.59
N ALA A 174 -17.46 8.76 -3.91
CA ALA A 174 -18.61 8.28 -4.68
C ALA A 174 -19.10 6.89 -4.25
N SER A 175 -18.21 5.95 -3.90
CA SER A 175 -18.61 4.63 -3.36
C SER A 175 -19.42 4.78 -2.08
N LEU A 176 -18.90 5.54 -1.11
CA LEU A 176 -19.57 5.75 0.16
C LEU A 176 -20.93 6.48 -0.01
N ILE A 177 -21.08 7.33 -1.03
CA ILE A 177 -22.37 7.93 -1.41
C ILE A 177 -23.32 6.88 -2.03
N LYS A 178 -22.84 5.95 -2.87
CA LYS A 178 -23.62 4.85 -3.46
C LYS A 178 -24.15 3.91 -2.37
N GLU A 179 -23.30 3.55 -1.40
CA GLU A 179 -23.65 2.83 -0.16
C GLU A 179 -24.63 3.61 0.73
N GLY A 180 -24.62 4.94 0.62
CA GLY A 180 -25.64 5.82 1.18
C GLY A 180 -25.25 6.58 2.43
N LYS A 181 -23.96 6.65 2.76
CA LYS A 181 -23.39 7.42 3.88
C LYS A 181 -23.63 8.93 3.72
N SER A 182 -23.84 9.63 4.83
CA SER A 182 -23.97 11.10 4.87
C SER A 182 -22.62 11.80 4.69
N GLY A 183 -22.61 13.14 4.54
CA GLY A 183 -21.37 13.92 4.41
C GLY A 183 -20.47 13.73 5.64
N LYS A 184 -21.02 14.03 6.81
CA LYS A 184 -20.44 13.75 8.14
C LYS A 184 -19.92 12.32 8.29
N GLN A 185 -20.72 11.28 7.98
CA GLN A 185 -20.26 9.89 8.09
C GLN A 185 -19.06 9.57 7.19
N ILE A 186 -18.97 10.18 6.00
CA ILE A 186 -17.81 10.02 5.11
C ILE A 186 -16.60 10.77 5.67
N ALA A 187 -16.81 11.95 6.26
CA ALA A 187 -15.78 12.74 6.91
C ALA A 187 -15.15 11.97 8.09
N ASP A 188 -16.00 11.40 8.95
CA ASP A 188 -15.60 10.57 10.10
C ASP A 188 -14.85 9.30 9.64
N LEU A 189 -15.35 8.60 8.61
CA LEU A 189 -14.73 7.37 8.08
C LEU A 189 -13.38 7.60 7.38
N LEU A 190 -13.18 8.77 6.77
CA LEU A 190 -11.94 9.12 6.07
C LEU A 190 -10.99 9.97 6.92
N ASN A 191 -11.37 10.30 8.17
CA ASN A 191 -10.64 11.19 9.07
C ASN A 191 -10.30 12.56 8.42
N VAL A 192 -11.29 13.19 7.80
CA VAL A 192 -11.17 14.51 7.15
C VAL A 192 -12.30 15.44 7.57
N ALA A 193 -12.14 16.75 7.37
CA ALA A 193 -13.22 17.72 7.59
C ALA A 193 -14.40 17.51 6.61
N GLU A 194 -15.64 17.68 7.08
CA GLU A 194 -16.85 17.56 6.24
C GLU A 194 -16.85 18.56 5.07
N GLY A 195 -16.22 19.73 5.23
CA GLY A 195 -15.99 20.70 4.14
C GLY A 195 -15.21 20.10 2.95
N THR A 196 -14.20 19.26 3.23
CA THR A 196 -13.41 18.57 2.20
C THR A 196 -14.25 17.55 1.43
N VAL A 197 -15.10 16.79 2.14
CA VAL A 197 -16.05 15.86 1.52
C VAL A 197 -17.04 16.61 0.61
N ASN A 198 -17.53 17.76 1.04
CA ASN A 198 -18.44 18.60 0.26
C ASN A 198 -17.76 19.23 -0.98
N PHE A 199 -16.49 19.61 -0.89
CA PHE A 199 -15.69 20.03 -2.05
C PHE A 199 -15.60 18.93 -3.12
N HIS A 200 -15.19 17.72 -2.74
CA HIS A 200 -15.12 16.60 -3.69
C HIS A 200 -16.50 16.21 -4.25
N ARG A 201 -17.56 16.24 -3.44
CA ARG A 201 -18.96 16.06 -3.91
C ARG A 201 -19.33 17.04 -5.02
N ASN A 202 -18.90 18.29 -4.92
CA ASN A 202 -19.17 19.30 -5.95
C ASN A 202 -18.34 19.09 -7.22
N ASN A 203 -17.09 18.63 -7.10
CA ASN A 203 -16.29 18.27 -8.27
C ASN A 203 -16.84 17.03 -8.99
N ILE A 204 -17.28 16.01 -8.24
CA ILE A 204 -18.03 14.85 -8.78
C ILE A 204 -19.25 15.32 -9.56
N ARG A 205 -20.09 16.22 -8.99
CA ARG A 205 -21.25 16.78 -9.70
C ARG A 205 -20.87 17.48 -11.00
N LYS A 206 -19.84 18.33 -10.99
CA LYS A 206 -19.35 19.04 -12.19
C LYS A 206 -18.90 18.07 -13.29
N LYS A 207 -18.09 17.08 -12.93
CA LYS A 207 -17.57 16.05 -13.86
C LYS A 207 -18.66 15.15 -14.44
N LEU A 208 -19.70 14.86 -13.65
CA LEU A 208 -20.88 14.08 -14.08
C LEU A 208 -22.00 14.94 -14.71
N GLY A 209 -21.80 16.24 -14.90
CA GLY A 209 -22.80 17.14 -15.51
C GLY A 209 -24.04 17.45 -14.63
N LEU A 210 -24.02 17.11 -13.34
CA LEU A 210 -25.17 17.21 -12.41
C LEU A 210 -25.30 18.60 -11.74
N ILE A 211 -24.94 19.67 -12.45
CA ILE A 211 -24.75 21.02 -11.88
C ILE A 211 -26.07 21.64 -11.36
N HIS A 212 -27.22 21.26 -11.91
CA HIS A 212 -28.53 21.84 -11.60
C HIS A 212 -29.49 20.92 -10.82
N HIS A 213 -29.01 19.78 -10.30
CA HIS A 213 -29.85 18.77 -9.61
C HIS A 213 -29.23 18.30 -8.29
N ASN A 214 -29.41 19.09 -7.23
CA ASN A 214 -28.76 18.88 -5.93
C ASN A 214 -28.96 17.47 -5.34
N ASP A 215 -30.18 16.91 -5.45
CA ASP A 215 -30.60 15.71 -4.72
C ASP A 215 -30.33 14.39 -5.45
N ARG A 216 -29.93 14.44 -6.73
CA ARG A 216 -29.88 13.25 -7.59
C ARG A 216 -28.57 12.48 -7.58
N LEU A 217 -27.50 12.99 -6.96
CA LEU A 217 -26.17 12.36 -7.01
C LEU A 217 -26.16 10.91 -6.50
N LYS A 218 -26.80 10.63 -5.34
CA LYS A 218 -26.89 9.27 -4.78
C LYS A 218 -27.73 8.34 -5.67
N ALA A 219 -28.83 8.83 -6.23
CA ALA A 219 -29.68 8.05 -7.13
C ALA A 219 -28.95 7.70 -8.44
N TYR A 220 -28.24 8.67 -9.02
CA TYR A 220 -27.43 8.51 -10.23
C TYR A 220 -26.28 7.51 -10.02
N LEU A 221 -25.52 7.65 -8.92
CA LEU A 221 -24.43 6.71 -8.57
C LEU A 221 -24.94 5.28 -8.29
N LYS A 222 -26.21 5.10 -7.89
CA LYS A 222 -26.85 3.79 -7.76
C LYS A 222 -27.29 3.18 -9.10
N GLN A 223 -27.52 4.01 -10.14
CA GLN A 223 -27.90 3.55 -11.48
C GLN A 223 -26.69 3.16 -12.33
N LEU A 224 -25.51 3.75 -12.07
CA LEU A 224 -24.25 3.27 -12.58
C LEU A 224 -23.94 1.89 -11.96
N ARG A 225 -23.95 0.83 -12.78
CA ARG A 225 -23.56 -0.52 -12.36
C ARG A 225 -22.11 -0.54 -11.94
#